data_AF-A0A2T3LHL2-F1
#
_entry.id   AF-A0A2T3LHL2-F1
#
_cell.length_a   1.000
_cell.length_b   1.000
_cell.length_c   1.000
_cell.angle_alpha   90.00
_cell.angle_beta   90.00
_cell.angle_gamma   90.00
#
_symmetry.space_group_name_H-M   'P 1'
#
loop_
_entity.id
_entity.type
_entity.pdbx_description
1 polymer ?
#
loop_
_entity_poly.entity_id
_entity_poly.type
_entity_poly.pdbx_seq_one_letter_code
_entity_poly.pdbx_strand_id
1 'polypeptide(L)'
;MDDKLKNDFWYADWSFPFFVGLLSSGVFAGTHMYYLYGIGAFNEVAFVAMLRAGMDTGVYGAVAAFGASFLFARIIEGSLVGILDIGGAIQTGIGLGVPALLLGAGIVYPLENFAASLVVGFFLGVAIGYVIILARKYTINQSNSTYGADVMMGAGNSSGRFLGPLIVLSAIAASLPIGIGSLIGALAFYQWNKPITGGAIIGAMVFGSLFPVAIS
;
A
#
# COMPACT_ATOMS: atom_id res chain seq x y z
N MET A 1 8.90 20.44 17.39
CA MET A 1 7.71 20.56 16.53
C MET A 1 6.54 20.87 17.44
N ASP A 2 5.74 21.89 17.11
CA ASP A 2 4.66 22.46 17.94
C ASP A 2 3.68 21.35 18.37
N ASP A 3 3.31 21.27 19.65
CA ASP A 3 2.45 20.18 20.19
C ASP A 3 1.08 20.11 19.49
N LYS A 4 0.68 21.17 18.77
CA LYS A 4 -0.48 21.21 17.88
C LYS A 4 -0.40 20.25 16.69
N LEU A 5 0.80 19.98 16.14
CA LEU A 5 0.98 19.05 15.02
C LEU A 5 0.86 17.58 15.45
N LYS A 6 1.20 17.24 16.70
CA LYS A 6 1.10 15.87 17.24
C LYS A 6 -0.33 15.34 17.33
N ASN A 7 -1.31 16.25 17.49
CA ASN A 7 -2.73 15.91 17.60
C ASN A 7 -3.48 15.99 16.27
N ASP A 8 -2.82 16.44 15.20
CA ASP A 8 -3.44 16.45 13.87
C ASP A 8 -3.56 15.00 13.38
N PHE A 9 -4.74 14.62 12.87
CA PHE A 9 -5.07 13.26 12.48
C PHE A 9 -4.02 12.65 11.53
N TRP A 10 -3.46 13.48 10.66
CA TRP A 10 -2.46 13.09 9.66
C TRP A 10 -1.10 12.72 10.25
N TYR A 11 -0.79 13.14 11.48
CA TYR A 11 0.52 12.95 12.14
C TYR A 11 0.45 12.17 13.44
N ALA A 12 -0.75 11.77 13.85
CA ALA A 12 -0.93 11.04 15.08
C ALA A 12 -0.56 9.57 14.88
N ASP A 13 0.22 8.98 15.80
CA ASP A 13 0.63 7.57 15.70
C ASP A 13 -0.58 6.59 15.67
N TRP A 14 -1.76 7.01 16.13
CA TRP A 14 -2.98 6.19 16.11
C TRP A 14 -3.66 6.12 14.73
N SER A 15 -3.39 7.05 13.81
CA SER A 15 -3.95 7.00 12.44
C SER A 15 -3.14 6.09 11.53
N PHE A 16 -1.88 5.81 11.88
CA PHE A 16 -0.99 4.94 11.12
C PHE A 16 -1.59 3.57 10.79
N PRO A 17 -2.14 2.78 11.74
CA PRO A 17 -2.70 1.47 11.43
C PRO A 17 -3.89 1.53 10.47
N PHE A 18 -4.66 2.62 10.49
CA PHE A 18 -5.77 2.81 9.55
C PHE A 18 -5.29 3.05 8.12
N PHE A 19 -4.21 3.83 7.93
CA PHE A 19 -3.59 4.01 6.62
C PHE A 19 -2.98 2.72 6.09
N VAL A 20 -2.30 1.95 6.95
CA VAL A 20 -1.79 0.62 6.59
C VAL A 20 -2.95 -0.29 6.21
N GLY A 21 -4.04 -0.31 6.98
CA GLY A 21 -5.26 -1.05 6.67
C GLY A 21 -5.81 -0.71 5.28
N LEU A 22 -6.00 0.57 4.95
CA LEU A 22 -6.51 0.98 3.64
C LEU A 22 -5.60 0.55 2.49
N LEU A 23 -4.28 0.69 2.64
CA LEU A 23 -3.31 0.24 1.63
C LEU A 23 -3.34 -1.28 1.46
N SER A 24 -3.34 -2.02 2.56
CA SER A 24 -3.42 -3.48 2.57
C SER A 24 -4.73 -4.00 1.98
N SER A 25 -5.83 -3.29 2.18
CA SER A 25 -7.12 -3.58 1.55
C SER A 25 -7.03 -3.55 0.03
N GLY A 26 -6.47 -2.47 -0.53
CA GLY A 26 -6.28 -2.33 -1.99
C GLY A 26 -5.34 -3.38 -2.56
N VAL A 27 -4.22 -3.65 -1.88
CA VAL A 27 -3.24 -4.64 -2.33
C VAL A 27 -3.81 -6.06 -2.31
N PHE A 28 -4.47 -6.46 -1.21
CA PHE A 28 -5.07 -7.80 -1.09
C PHE A 28 -6.22 -7.99 -2.10
N ALA A 29 -7.02 -6.95 -2.34
CA ALA A 29 -8.04 -6.96 -3.38
C ALA A 29 -7.44 -7.05 -4.80
N GLY A 30 -6.27 -6.45 -5.04
CA GLY A 30 -5.50 -6.66 -6.26
C GLY A 30 -5.09 -8.12 -6.46
N THR A 31 -4.74 -8.83 -5.38
CA THR A 31 -4.43 -10.27 -5.45
C THR A 31 -5.66 -11.11 -5.72
N HIS A 32 -6.83 -10.74 -5.19
CA HIS A 32 -8.11 -11.32 -5.60
C HIS A 32 -8.33 -11.15 -7.12
N MET A 33 -8.12 -9.94 -7.65
CA MET A 33 -8.25 -9.68 -9.09
C MET A 33 -7.28 -10.55 -9.90
N TYR A 34 -6.05 -10.70 -9.41
CA TYR A 34 -5.05 -11.54 -10.06
C TYR A 34 -5.42 -13.03 -10.02
N TYR A 35 -5.91 -13.49 -8.88
CA TYR A 35 -6.30 -14.89 -8.67
C TYR A 35 -7.44 -15.32 -9.60
N LEU A 36 -8.47 -14.49 -9.75
CA LEU A 36 -9.64 -14.81 -10.59
C LEU A 36 -9.49 -14.43 -12.06
N TYR A 37 -8.88 -13.28 -12.35
CA TYR A 37 -8.89 -12.68 -13.69
C TYR A 37 -7.50 -12.58 -14.32
N GLY A 38 -6.44 -12.94 -13.60
CA GLY A 38 -5.06 -12.88 -14.08
C GLY A 38 -4.48 -11.46 -14.20
N ILE A 39 -5.19 -10.44 -13.71
CA ILE A 39 -4.81 -9.03 -13.82
C ILE A 39 -4.96 -8.29 -12.49
N GLY A 40 -4.28 -7.15 -12.31
CA GLY A 40 -4.49 -6.28 -11.15
C GLY A 40 -3.64 -6.58 -9.92
N ALA A 41 -2.60 -7.41 -10.04
CA ALA A 41 -1.59 -7.56 -8.99
C ALA A 41 -0.79 -6.26 -8.81
N PHE A 42 -0.65 -5.79 -7.57
CA PHE A 42 0.11 -4.59 -7.22
C PHE A 42 1.56 -4.89 -6.80
N ASN A 43 2.01 -6.12 -7.04
CA ASN A 43 3.24 -6.69 -6.49
C ASN A 43 4.34 -6.73 -7.56
N GLU A 44 5.57 -7.03 -7.15
CA GLU A 44 6.70 -7.21 -8.06
C GLU A 44 6.49 -8.47 -8.95
N VAL A 45 6.89 -8.37 -10.22
CA VAL A 45 6.58 -9.36 -11.28
C VAL A 45 7.10 -10.76 -10.95
N ALA A 46 8.30 -10.87 -10.39
CA ALA A 46 8.87 -12.15 -10.00
C ALA A 46 8.04 -12.83 -8.89
N PHE A 47 7.49 -12.06 -7.95
CA PHE A 47 6.66 -12.62 -6.87
C PHE A 47 5.27 -13.03 -7.36
N VAL A 48 4.70 -12.26 -8.29
CA VAL A 48 3.46 -12.64 -8.99
C VAL A 48 3.67 -13.95 -9.75
N ALA A 49 4.81 -14.12 -10.42
CA ALA A 49 5.16 -15.35 -11.12
C ALA A 49 5.31 -16.55 -10.16
N MET A 50 5.86 -16.34 -8.95
CA MET A 50 5.89 -17.41 -7.94
C MET A 50 4.49 -17.79 -7.47
N LEU A 51 3.59 -16.81 -7.23
CA LEU A 51 2.19 -17.10 -6.88
C LEU A 51 1.50 -17.87 -8.00
N ARG A 52 1.74 -17.48 -9.25
CA ARG A 52 1.23 -18.18 -10.43
C ARG A 52 1.70 -19.63 -10.48
N ALA A 53 2.98 -19.87 -10.27
CA ALA A 53 3.53 -21.22 -10.19
C ALA A 53 2.86 -22.03 -9.06
N GLY A 54 2.58 -21.40 -7.91
CA GLY A 54 1.81 -22.02 -6.83
C GLY A 54 0.38 -22.37 -7.24
N MET A 55 -0.29 -21.51 -8.00
CA MET A 55 -1.63 -21.77 -8.54
C MET A 55 -1.65 -22.92 -9.56
N ASP A 56 -0.64 -22.99 -10.43
CA ASP A 56 -0.56 -24.02 -11.48
C ASP A 56 -0.13 -25.39 -10.90
N THR A 57 0.71 -25.41 -9.87
CA THR A 57 1.25 -26.66 -9.27
C THR A 57 0.52 -27.11 -8.00
N GLY A 58 -0.27 -26.24 -7.39
CA GLY A 58 -0.83 -26.42 -6.05
C GLY A 58 0.19 -26.27 -4.91
N VAL A 59 1.45 -25.91 -5.21
CA VAL A 59 2.53 -25.81 -4.21
C VAL A 59 2.81 -24.35 -3.87
N TYR A 60 2.21 -23.88 -2.78
CA TYR A 60 2.32 -22.47 -2.34
C TYR A 60 3.47 -22.19 -1.37
N GLY A 61 4.21 -23.22 -0.94
CA GLY A 61 5.20 -23.12 0.13
C GLY A 61 6.30 -22.08 -0.10
N ALA A 62 6.80 -21.96 -1.34
CA ALA A 62 7.84 -20.99 -1.68
C ALA A 62 7.35 -19.54 -1.52
N VAL A 63 6.16 -19.23 -2.06
CA VAL A 63 5.56 -17.90 -1.99
C VAL A 63 5.17 -17.54 -0.56
N ALA A 64 4.61 -18.51 0.16
CA ALA A 64 4.23 -18.36 1.56
C ALA A 64 5.44 -18.10 2.46
N ALA A 65 6.52 -18.89 2.32
CA ALA A 65 7.74 -18.70 3.10
C ALA A 65 8.43 -17.38 2.76
N PHE A 66 8.47 -17.02 1.47
CA PHE A 66 9.06 -15.77 1.03
C PHE A 66 8.27 -14.55 1.54
N GLY A 67 6.94 -14.55 1.41
CA GLY A 67 6.09 -13.48 1.94
C GLY A 67 6.12 -13.39 3.47
N ALA A 68 6.15 -14.52 4.17
CA ALA A 68 6.33 -14.56 5.62
C ALA A 68 7.67 -13.97 6.06
N SER A 69 8.74 -14.16 5.28
CA SER A 69 10.05 -13.57 5.60
C SER A 69 10.02 -12.04 5.59
N PHE A 70 9.25 -11.40 4.69
CA PHE A 70 9.08 -9.95 4.67
C PHE A 70 8.25 -9.43 5.84
N LEU A 71 7.23 -10.18 6.28
CA LEU A 71 6.48 -9.86 7.50
C LEU A 71 7.37 -9.99 8.75
N PHE A 72 8.20 -11.02 8.81
CA PHE A 72 9.09 -11.28 9.94
C PHE A 72 10.27 -10.31 10.01
N ALA A 73 10.83 -9.91 8.86
CA ALA A 73 11.92 -8.94 8.78
C ALA A 73 11.59 -7.63 9.52
N ARG A 74 10.31 -7.24 9.60
CA ARG A 74 9.88 -6.02 10.28
C ARG A 74 9.85 -6.11 11.79
N ILE A 75 9.69 -7.32 12.32
CA ILE A 75 9.87 -7.56 13.76
C ILE A 75 11.34 -7.33 14.13
N ILE A 76 12.28 -7.72 13.24
CA ILE A 76 13.72 -7.58 13.46
C ILE A 76 14.20 -6.14 13.20
N GLU A 77 13.66 -5.47 12.19
CA GLU A 77 14.09 -4.12 11.77
C GLU A 77 13.59 -2.99 12.71
N GLY A 78 12.59 -3.26 13.56
CA GLY A 78 12.19 -2.39 14.67
C GLY A 78 11.80 -0.97 14.22
N SER A 79 12.60 0.04 14.58
CA SER A 79 12.34 1.47 14.31
C SER A 79 12.32 1.85 12.84
N LEU A 80 13.15 1.20 12.02
CA LEU A 80 13.38 1.64 10.63
C LEU A 80 12.21 1.29 9.72
N VAL A 81 11.30 0.42 10.19
CA VAL A 81 10.09 -0.03 9.49
C VAL A 81 9.14 1.11 9.13
N GLY A 82 9.21 2.23 9.86
CA GLY A 82 8.32 3.37 9.67
C GLY A 82 8.45 4.11 8.33
N ILE A 83 9.52 3.89 7.54
CA ILE A 83 9.81 4.74 6.37
C ILE A 83 9.10 4.34 5.09
N LEU A 84 8.95 3.06 4.76
CA LEU A 84 8.38 2.72 3.45
C LEU A 84 8.06 1.24 3.23
N ASP A 85 7.55 0.51 4.22
CA ASP A 85 7.29 -0.92 3.98
C ASP A 85 5.98 -1.24 3.21
N ILE A 86 5.63 -0.38 2.25
CA ILE A 86 4.61 -0.71 1.24
C ILE A 86 5.08 -1.88 0.38
N GLY A 87 6.38 -1.94 0.05
CA GLY A 87 6.91 -3.00 -0.82
C GLY A 87 7.00 -4.37 -0.16
N GLY A 88 7.59 -4.46 1.03
CA GLY A 88 7.83 -5.74 1.69
C GLY A 88 6.58 -6.28 2.39
N ALA A 89 6.15 -5.70 3.51
CA ALA A 89 5.03 -6.24 4.29
C ALA A 89 3.69 -6.08 3.58
N ILE A 90 3.42 -4.97 2.89
CA ILE A 90 2.11 -4.78 2.26
C ILE A 90 2.04 -5.51 0.91
N GLN A 91 2.87 -5.16 -0.07
CA GLN A 91 2.86 -5.80 -1.38
C GLN A 91 3.30 -7.27 -1.27
N THR A 92 4.48 -7.59 -0.76
CA THR A 92 4.92 -9.00 -0.77
C THR A 92 4.28 -9.84 0.34
N GLY A 93 4.22 -9.34 1.57
CA GLY A 93 3.71 -10.05 2.74
C GLY A 93 2.20 -10.28 2.68
N ILE A 94 1.42 -9.20 2.80
CA ILE A 94 -0.05 -9.25 2.77
C ILE A 94 -0.56 -9.54 1.36
N GLY A 95 0.06 -8.97 0.33
CA GLY A 95 -0.40 -9.10 -1.03
C GLY A 95 -0.11 -10.45 -1.68
N LEU A 96 0.89 -11.22 -1.25
CA LEU A 96 1.17 -12.53 -1.87
C LEU A 96 1.40 -13.63 -0.83
N GLY A 97 2.15 -13.35 0.22
CA GLY A 97 2.45 -14.30 1.29
C GLY A 97 1.20 -14.82 2.00
N VAL A 98 0.34 -13.91 2.47
CA VAL A 98 -0.91 -14.30 3.15
C VAL A 98 -1.86 -15.02 2.19
N PRO A 99 -2.10 -14.54 0.96
CA PRO A 99 -2.84 -15.29 -0.06
C PRO A 99 -2.28 -16.70 -0.31
N ALA A 100 -0.97 -16.85 -0.44
CA ALA A 100 -0.35 -18.16 -0.62
C ALA A 100 -0.53 -19.08 0.59
N LEU A 101 -0.48 -18.54 1.81
CA LEU A 101 -0.80 -19.30 3.04
C LEU A 101 -2.26 -19.74 3.06
N LEU A 102 -3.19 -18.85 2.70
CA LEU A 102 -4.62 -19.15 2.64
C LEU A 102 -4.92 -20.23 1.59
N LEU A 103 -4.37 -20.09 0.39
CA LEU A 103 -4.51 -21.07 -0.69
C LEU A 103 -3.87 -22.41 -0.33
N GLY A 104 -2.68 -22.39 0.28
CA GLY A 104 -2.02 -23.60 0.79
C GLY A 104 -2.80 -24.31 1.89
N ALA A 105 -3.60 -23.57 2.67
CA ALA A 105 -4.51 -24.12 3.68
C ALA A 105 -5.89 -24.51 3.13
N GLY A 106 -6.16 -24.31 1.84
CA GLY A 106 -7.47 -24.55 1.21
C GLY A 106 -8.54 -23.49 1.53
N ILE A 107 -8.15 -22.35 2.11
CA ILE A 107 -9.05 -21.23 2.43
C ILE A 107 -9.11 -20.27 1.24
N VAL A 108 -10.11 -20.44 0.38
CA VAL A 108 -10.24 -19.64 -0.86
C VAL A 108 -11.16 -18.44 -0.74
N TYR A 109 -12.09 -18.43 0.22
CA TYR A 109 -13.14 -17.41 0.33
C TYR A 109 -12.64 -15.95 0.32
N PRO A 110 -11.54 -15.58 1.04
CA PRO A 110 -10.98 -14.23 0.98
C PRO A 110 -10.46 -13.81 -0.39
N LEU A 111 -10.14 -14.76 -1.27
CA LEU A 111 -9.56 -14.53 -2.60
C LEU A 111 -10.58 -14.71 -3.74
N GLU A 112 -11.75 -15.28 -3.47
CA GLU A 112 -12.84 -15.44 -4.44
C GLU A 112 -13.92 -14.36 -4.33
N ASN A 113 -13.98 -13.65 -3.21
CA ASN A 113 -14.96 -12.59 -2.99
C ASN A 113 -14.27 -11.24 -2.80
N PHE A 114 -14.59 -10.29 -3.69
CA PHE A 114 -14.00 -8.94 -3.68
C PHE A 114 -14.28 -8.16 -2.38
N ALA A 115 -15.49 -8.26 -1.82
CA ALA A 115 -15.80 -7.57 -0.56
C ALA A 115 -15.04 -8.21 0.61
N ALA A 116 -14.94 -9.55 0.62
CA ALA A 116 -14.15 -10.26 1.62
C ALA A 116 -12.66 -9.93 1.51
N SER A 117 -12.12 -9.81 0.30
CA SER A 117 -10.71 -9.49 0.06
C SER A 117 -10.35 -8.09 0.58
N LEU A 118 -11.23 -7.10 0.36
CA LEU A 118 -11.08 -5.75 0.92
C LEU A 118 -11.09 -5.76 2.45
N VAL A 119 -12.04 -6.46 3.06
CA VAL A 119 -12.21 -6.51 4.52
C VAL A 119 -11.03 -7.24 5.17
N VAL A 120 -10.65 -8.41 4.64
CA VAL A 120 -9.52 -9.19 5.15
C VAL A 120 -8.22 -8.42 5.00
N GLY A 121 -7.97 -7.83 3.84
CA GLY A 121 -6.80 -6.98 3.61
C GLY A 121 -6.74 -5.80 4.58
N PHE A 122 -7.88 -5.15 4.86
CA PHE A 122 -7.96 -4.06 5.82
C PHE A 122 -7.58 -4.48 7.23
N PHE A 123 -8.19 -5.55 7.76
CA PHE A 123 -7.92 -6.01 9.12
C PHE A 123 -6.49 -6.53 9.29
N LEU A 124 -5.94 -7.21 8.28
CA LEU A 124 -4.53 -7.64 8.29
C LEU A 124 -3.59 -6.43 8.32
N GLY A 125 -3.87 -5.40 7.53
CA GLY A 125 -3.09 -4.17 7.53
C GLY A 125 -3.15 -3.43 8.86
N VAL A 126 -4.33 -3.31 9.47
CA VAL A 126 -4.49 -2.73 10.82
C VAL A 126 -3.70 -3.53 11.86
N ALA A 127 -3.78 -4.86 11.81
CA ALA A 127 -3.04 -5.73 12.73
C ALA A 127 -1.52 -5.52 12.62
N ILE A 128 -0.99 -5.50 11.39
CA ILE A 128 0.43 -5.23 11.13
C ILE A 128 0.82 -3.83 11.58
N GLY A 129 0.01 -2.81 11.28
CA GLY A 129 0.23 -1.44 11.74
C GLY A 129 0.33 -1.36 13.28
N TYR A 130 -0.51 -2.10 14.00
CA TYR A 130 -0.44 -2.17 15.46
C TYR A 130 0.81 -2.90 15.96
N VAL A 131 1.18 -4.02 15.34
CA VAL A 131 2.42 -4.75 15.65
C VAL A 131 3.64 -3.85 15.48
N ILE A 132 3.70 -3.04 14.42
CA ILE A 132 4.79 -2.08 14.19
C ILE A 132 4.83 -1.01 15.30
N ILE A 133 3.70 -0.45 15.70
CA ILE A 133 3.64 0.52 16.81
C ILE A 133 4.12 -0.12 18.12
N LEU A 134 3.68 -1.34 18.41
CA LEU A 134 4.12 -2.07 19.60
C LEU A 134 5.63 -2.33 19.55
N ALA A 135 6.14 -2.85 18.43
CA ALA A 135 7.56 -3.11 18.24
C ALA A 135 8.39 -1.85 18.49
N ARG A 136 7.98 -0.70 17.91
CA ARG A 136 8.61 0.62 18.15
C ARG A 136 8.63 0.98 19.64
N LYS A 137 7.52 0.79 20.34
CA LYS A 137 7.41 1.13 21.77
C LYS A 137 8.37 0.30 22.65
N TYR A 138 8.61 -0.96 22.29
CA TYR A 138 9.48 -1.85 23.06
C TYR A 138 10.95 -1.80 22.65
N THR A 139 11.28 -1.50 21.38
CA THR A 139 12.67 -1.41 20.91
C THR A 139 13.30 -0.04 21.10
N ILE A 140 12.52 1.05 21.14
CA ILE A 140 13.03 2.44 21.10
C ILE A 140 12.72 3.19 22.40
N ASN A 141 13.18 2.68 23.54
CA ASN A 141 13.03 3.41 24.80
C ASN A 141 14.16 4.44 25.07
N GLN A 142 14.92 4.88 24.05
CA GLN A 142 16.16 5.67 24.24
C GLN A 142 16.55 6.68 23.13
N SER A 143 15.68 7.10 22.20
CA SER A 143 16.08 8.28 21.38
C SER A 143 14.93 9.12 20.85
N ASN A 144 15.08 10.44 21.01
CA ASN A 144 14.30 11.51 20.37
C ASN A 144 14.54 11.58 18.84
N SER A 145 14.60 10.43 18.15
CA SER A 145 14.96 10.38 16.73
C SER A 145 13.78 9.90 15.89
N THR A 146 13.22 10.87 15.17
CA THR A 146 12.31 10.80 14.02
C THR A 146 10.98 10.06 14.26
N TYR A 147 9.93 10.84 14.50
CA TYR A 147 8.55 10.34 14.60
C TYR A 147 8.18 9.57 13.32
N GLY A 148 7.47 8.45 13.44
CA GLY A 148 6.95 7.71 12.27
C GLY A 148 6.05 8.58 11.38
N ALA A 149 5.38 9.56 11.98
CA ALA A 149 4.69 10.62 11.25
C ALA A 149 5.63 11.55 10.49
N ASP A 150 6.78 11.95 11.05
CA ASP A 150 7.82 12.74 10.37
C ASP A 150 8.53 11.97 9.26
N VAL A 151 8.48 10.66 9.31
CA VAL A 151 8.98 9.78 8.28
C VAL A 151 7.98 9.60 7.14
N MET A 152 6.70 9.36 7.46
CA MET A 152 5.60 9.31 6.48
C MET A 152 5.30 10.69 5.88
N MET A 153 5.59 11.76 6.61
CA MET A 153 5.58 13.14 6.12
C MET A 153 6.86 13.56 5.44
N GLY A 154 8.04 13.20 5.96
CA GLY A 154 9.31 13.79 5.57
C GLY A 154 9.93 13.14 4.34
N ALA A 155 9.78 11.82 4.19
CA ALA A 155 10.13 11.11 2.96
C ALA A 155 8.98 11.16 1.95
N GLY A 156 7.72 11.05 2.39
CA GLY A 156 6.52 11.06 1.55
C GLY A 156 6.15 12.42 0.95
N ASN A 157 6.31 13.54 1.66
CA ASN A 157 6.07 14.88 1.09
C ASN A 157 7.22 15.30 0.15
N SER A 158 8.47 14.94 0.47
CA SER A 158 9.62 15.26 -0.38
C SER A 158 9.64 14.38 -1.63
N SER A 159 9.59 13.04 -1.51
CA SER A 159 9.46 12.13 -2.66
C SER A 159 8.15 12.33 -3.40
N GLY A 160 7.05 12.61 -2.70
CA GLY A 160 5.76 12.91 -3.32
C GLY A 160 5.80 14.16 -4.20
N ARG A 161 6.55 15.20 -3.80
CA ARG A 161 6.79 16.36 -4.68
C ARG A 161 7.56 16.00 -5.95
N PHE A 162 8.43 14.99 -5.91
CA PHE A 162 9.12 14.48 -7.10
C PHE A 162 8.23 13.55 -7.95
N LEU A 163 7.38 12.74 -7.31
CA LEU A 163 6.49 11.80 -7.99
C LEU A 163 5.23 12.46 -8.56
N GLY A 164 4.73 13.53 -7.96
CA GLY A 164 3.53 14.24 -8.40
C GLY A 164 3.60 14.68 -9.87
N PRO A 165 4.66 15.41 -10.29
CA PRO A 165 4.86 15.76 -11.69
C PRO A 165 4.97 14.55 -12.61
N LEU A 166 5.62 13.46 -12.17
CA LEU A 166 5.72 12.23 -12.96
C LEU A 166 4.35 11.57 -13.16
N ILE A 167 3.50 11.51 -12.14
CA ILE A 167 2.13 10.97 -12.24
C ILE A 167 1.28 11.78 -13.20
N VAL A 168 1.39 13.12 -13.18
CA VAL A 168 0.69 13.98 -14.14
C VAL A 168 1.17 13.71 -15.57
N LEU A 169 2.49 13.59 -15.78
CA LEU A 169 3.05 13.27 -17.10
C LEU A 169 2.63 11.88 -17.58
N SER A 170 2.67 10.86 -16.71
CA SER A 170 2.19 9.50 -17.02
C SER A 170 0.70 9.48 -17.32
N ALA A 171 -0.11 10.27 -16.61
CA ALA A 171 -1.55 10.40 -16.86
C ALA A 171 -1.84 11.05 -18.22
N ILE A 172 -1.10 12.11 -18.59
CA ILE A 172 -1.21 12.76 -19.89
C ILE A 172 -0.82 11.79 -21.02
N ALA A 173 0.26 11.02 -20.83
CA ALA A 173 0.71 10.02 -21.79
C ALA A 173 -0.33 8.90 -21.99
N ALA A 174 -1.08 8.55 -20.94
CA ALA A 174 -2.15 7.56 -21.01
C ALA A 174 -3.42 8.11 -21.70
N SER A 175 -3.89 9.31 -21.31
CA SER A 175 -4.91 10.04 -22.06
C SER A 175 -5.00 11.50 -21.64
N LEU A 176 -5.34 12.37 -22.60
CA LEU A 176 -5.47 13.80 -22.34
C LEU A 176 -6.51 14.14 -21.25
N PRO A 177 -7.73 13.55 -21.23
CA PRO A 177 -8.71 13.84 -20.19
C PRO A 177 -8.26 13.43 -18.77
N ILE A 178 -7.61 12.27 -18.64
CA ILE A 178 -7.07 11.79 -17.36
C ILE A 178 -5.92 12.68 -16.89
N GLY A 179 -5.06 13.11 -17.83
CA GLY A 179 -3.99 14.06 -17.56
C GLY A 179 -4.51 15.40 -17.01
N ILE A 180 -5.58 15.94 -17.58
CA ILE A 180 -6.22 17.17 -17.09
C ILE A 180 -6.80 16.96 -15.68
N GLY A 181 -7.49 15.84 -15.44
CA GLY A 181 -7.99 15.49 -14.11
C GLY A 181 -6.88 15.40 -13.07
N SER A 182 -5.78 14.73 -13.42
CA SER A 182 -4.58 14.62 -12.58
C SER A 182 -3.99 15.99 -12.22
N LEU A 183 -3.87 16.89 -13.21
CA LEU A 183 -3.36 18.24 -12.99
C LEU A 183 -4.25 19.06 -12.04
N ILE A 184 -5.57 19.02 -12.24
CA ILE A 184 -6.53 19.76 -11.40
C ILE A 184 -6.48 19.24 -9.96
N GLY A 185 -6.47 17.91 -9.78
CA GLY A 185 -6.38 17.30 -8.45
C GLY A 185 -5.07 17.64 -7.75
N ALA A 186 -3.95 17.61 -8.47
CA ALA A 186 -2.64 18.02 -7.97
C ALA A 186 -2.64 19.49 -7.50
N LEU A 187 -3.21 20.41 -8.30
CA LEU A 187 -3.30 21.84 -7.97
C LEU A 187 -4.20 22.12 -6.76
N ALA A 188 -5.34 21.44 -6.66
CA ALA A 188 -6.24 21.57 -5.50
C ALA A 188 -5.53 21.16 -4.20
N PHE A 189 -4.80 20.05 -4.23
CA PHE A 189 -4.05 19.56 -3.08
C PHE A 189 -2.85 20.45 -2.76
N TYR A 190 -2.22 21.04 -3.78
CA TYR A 190 -1.19 22.06 -3.58
C TYR A 190 -1.72 23.28 -2.83
N GLN A 191 -2.89 23.81 -3.23
CA GLN A 191 -3.51 24.97 -2.59
C GLN A 191 -3.88 24.72 -1.12
N TRP A 192 -4.22 23.47 -0.78
CA TRP A 192 -4.54 23.05 0.59
C TRP A 192 -3.33 22.64 1.43
N ASN A 193 -2.10 22.85 0.95
CA ASN A 193 -0.88 22.37 1.60
C ASN A 193 -0.93 20.87 1.93
N LYS A 194 -1.57 20.09 1.04
CA LYS A 194 -1.66 18.62 1.11
C LYS A 194 -0.74 17.97 0.07
N PRO A 195 -0.42 16.68 0.18
CA PRO A 195 0.49 16.01 -0.76
C PRO A 195 -0.02 16.01 -2.21
N ILE A 196 0.75 16.63 -3.11
CA ILE A 196 0.41 16.83 -4.54
C ILE A 196 0.16 15.50 -5.27
N THR A 197 0.95 14.47 -4.94
CA THR A 197 0.83 13.10 -5.48
C THR A 197 -0.56 12.51 -5.26
N GLY A 198 -1.12 12.67 -4.06
CA GLY A 198 -2.45 12.16 -3.73
C GLY A 198 -3.53 12.86 -4.53
N GLY A 199 -3.43 14.19 -4.67
CA GLY A 199 -4.30 14.98 -5.52
C GLY A 199 -4.25 14.54 -6.99
N ALA A 200 -3.04 14.30 -7.51
CA ALA A 200 -2.84 13.83 -8.87
C ALA A 200 -3.53 12.48 -9.15
N ILE A 201 -3.37 11.52 -8.23
CA ILE A 201 -4.00 10.19 -8.36
C ILE A 201 -5.53 10.29 -8.30
N ILE A 202 -6.07 11.01 -7.31
CA ILE A 202 -7.53 11.15 -7.15
C ILE A 202 -8.13 11.87 -8.37
N GLY A 203 -7.50 12.94 -8.84
CA GLY A 203 -7.93 13.66 -10.04
C GLY A 203 -7.91 12.78 -11.30
N ALA A 204 -6.86 11.98 -11.46
CA ALA A 204 -6.76 11.00 -12.55
C ALA A 204 -7.86 9.93 -12.47
N MET A 205 -8.15 9.40 -11.27
CA MET A 205 -9.19 8.39 -11.07
C MET A 205 -10.59 8.92 -11.39
N VAL A 206 -10.93 10.12 -10.91
CA VAL A 206 -12.24 10.73 -11.18
C VAL A 206 -12.44 10.96 -12.68
N PHE A 207 -11.48 11.56 -13.36
CA PHE A 207 -11.58 11.81 -14.80
C PHE A 207 -11.48 10.52 -15.63
N GLY A 208 -10.71 9.54 -15.18
CA GLY A 208 -10.65 8.21 -15.81
C GLY A 208 -11.97 7.44 -15.71
N SER A 209 -12.74 7.66 -14.64
CA SER A 209 -14.09 7.07 -14.52
C SER A 209 -15.11 7.71 -15.47
N LEU A 210 -14.93 8.99 -15.81
CA LEU A 210 -15.82 9.73 -16.73
C LEU A 210 -15.42 9.55 -18.20
N PHE A 211 -14.12 9.37 -18.46
CA PHE A 211 -13.54 9.23 -19.79
C PHE A 211 -12.67 7.96 -19.83
N PRO A 212 -13.30 6.77 -19.89
CA PRO A 212 -12.58 5.51 -19.91
C PRO A 212 -11.74 5.39 -21.18
N VAL A 213 -10.46 5.04 -21.02
CA VAL A 213 -9.55 4.75 -22.13
C VAL A 213 -9.82 3.34 -22.61
N ALA A 214 -10.07 3.17 -23.92
CA ALA A 214 -10.17 1.84 -24.51
C ALA A 214 -8.80 1.14 -24.40
N ILE A 215 -8.77 0.00 -23.73
CA ILE A 215 -7.59 -0.87 -23.71
C ILE A 215 -7.53 -1.51 -25.10
N SER A 216 -6.56 -1.09 -25.91
CA SER A 216 -6.28 -1.71 -27.21
C SER A 216 -5.20 -2.78 -27.10
#